data_AF-A0A409WY01-F1
#
_entry.id   AF-A0A409WY01-F1
#
_cell.length_a   1.000
_cell.length_b   1.000
_cell.length_c   1.000
_cell.angle_alpha   90.00
_cell.angle_beta   90.00
_cell.angle_gamma   90.00
#
_symmetry.space_group_name_H-M   'P 1'
#
loop_
_entity.id
_entity.type
_entity.pdbx_description
1 polymer ?
#
loop_
_entity_poly.entity_id
_entity_poly.type
_entity_poly.pdbx_seq_one_letter_code
_entity_poly.pdbx_strand_id
1 'polypeptide(L)'
;MALRTLIRGTSLGIMTYGYRSLGGLEIDEYMTQQYGGHLQYLTIQGLALVCLTMAMSLRTAKRYLMVMAMPLSVVISSIYWTLISLFPHLIIPQTASESTAPNSSSMSPEIFRIPIYIDLALHAVPCISLLVDFFFFEKKYNSQEVKIGAPTAAVGFSIWYVLWVEHCARMNNGNFPYPFLTDNTLGIRIGIYVGATFIAMFSFKLINKLHS
;
A
#
# COMPACT_ATOMS: atom_id res chain seq x y z
N MET A 1 -2.85 2.90 -29.47
CA MET A 1 -4.06 3.00 -28.62
C MET A 1 -4.42 1.65 -28.01
N ALA A 2 -4.53 0.57 -28.81
CA ALA A 2 -4.86 -0.78 -28.32
C ALA A 2 -3.91 -1.31 -27.21
N LEU A 3 -2.59 -1.23 -27.40
CA LEU A 3 -1.60 -1.73 -26.42
C LEU A 3 -1.74 -1.07 -25.03
N ARG A 4 -1.96 0.26 -25.01
CA ARG A 4 -2.15 1.03 -23.78
C ARG A 4 -3.39 0.54 -23.02
N THR A 5 -4.52 0.41 -23.72
CA THR A 5 -5.77 -0.07 -23.13
C THR A 5 -5.63 -1.50 -22.64
N LEU A 6 -4.95 -2.37 -23.40
CA LEU A 6 -4.68 -3.75 -23.02
C LEU A 6 -3.88 -3.81 -21.71
N ILE A 7 -2.74 -3.10 -21.62
CA ILE A 7 -1.89 -3.10 -20.42
C ILE A 7 -2.68 -2.61 -19.19
N ARG A 8 -3.41 -1.49 -19.32
CA ARG A 8 -4.23 -0.96 -18.22
C ARG A 8 -5.33 -1.93 -17.81
N GLY A 9 -6.01 -2.54 -18.77
CA GLY A 9 -7.07 -3.53 -18.53
C GLY A 9 -6.56 -4.80 -17.85
N THR A 10 -5.42 -5.35 -18.31
CA THR A 10 -4.77 -6.49 -17.67
C THR A 10 -4.32 -6.16 -16.25
N SER A 11 -3.72 -4.99 -16.04
CA SER A 11 -3.30 -4.53 -14.72
C SER A 11 -4.48 -4.43 -13.76
N LEU A 12 -5.59 -3.81 -14.20
CA LEU A 12 -6.84 -3.75 -13.45
C LEU A 12 -7.38 -5.14 -13.10
N GLY A 13 -7.38 -6.06 -14.08
CA GLY A 13 -7.82 -7.44 -13.87
C GLY A 13 -7.01 -8.16 -12.79
N ILE A 14 -5.68 -8.07 -12.84
CA ILE A 14 -4.79 -8.71 -11.86
C ILE A 14 -4.97 -8.10 -10.46
N MET A 15 -4.98 -6.77 -10.33
CA MET A 15 -5.18 -6.09 -9.05
C MET A 15 -6.55 -6.43 -8.43
N THR A 16 -7.61 -6.42 -9.25
CA THR A 16 -8.96 -6.79 -8.80
C THR A 16 -9.03 -8.25 -8.38
N TYR A 17 -8.41 -9.15 -9.16
CA TYR A 17 -8.34 -10.57 -8.82
C TYR A 17 -7.58 -10.80 -7.51
N GLY A 18 -6.43 -10.14 -7.32
CA GLY A 18 -5.66 -10.21 -6.09
C GLY A 18 -6.47 -9.76 -4.87
N TYR A 19 -7.14 -8.61 -4.96
CA TYR A 19 -8.02 -8.13 -3.89
C TYR A 19 -9.15 -9.11 -3.57
N ARG A 20 -9.86 -9.62 -4.59
CA ARG A 20 -10.96 -10.57 -4.39
C ARG A 20 -10.50 -11.92 -3.87
N SER A 21 -9.26 -12.31 -4.15
CA SER A 21 -8.66 -13.56 -3.67
C SER A 21 -8.29 -13.52 -2.19
N LEU A 22 -8.33 -12.34 -1.55
CA LEU A 22 -8.28 -12.26 -0.08
C LEU A 22 -9.51 -12.92 0.55
N GLY A 23 -10.65 -12.85 -0.13
CA GLY A 23 -11.91 -13.41 0.35
C GLY A 23 -11.78 -14.89 0.69
N GLY A 24 -12.15 -15.25 1.92
CA GLY A 24 -12.10 -16.62 2.43
C GLY A 24 -10.76 -17.03 3.03
N LEU A 25 -9.78 -16.12 3.12
CA LEU A 25 -8.61 -16.30 3.95
C LEU A 25 -8.86 -15.79 5.37
N GLU A 26 -8.17 -16.33 6.38
CA GLU A 26 -8.33 -15.90 7.78
C GLU A 26 -8.01 -14.41 8.00
N ILE A 27 -7.09 -13.83 7.21
CA ILE A 27 -6.82 -12.39 7.29
C ILE A 27 -7.99 -11.54 6.84
N ASP A 28 -8.78 -12.00 5.87
CA ASP A 28 -9.96 -11.26 5.40
C ASP A 28 -11.00 -11.21 6.51
N GLU A 29 -11.22 -12.33 7.22
CA GLU A 29 -12.06 -12.35 8.42
C GLU A 29 -11.50 -11.43 9.52
N TYR A 30 -10.20 -11.51 9.82
CA TYR A 30 -9.56 -10.63 10.81
C TYR A 30 -9.68 -9.15 10.45
N MET A 31 -9.42 -8.79 9.19
CA MET A 31 -9.48 -7.41 8.69
C MET A 31 -10.92 -6.88 8.72
N THR A 32 -11.91 -7.68 8.36
CA THR A 32 -13.33 -7.26 8.27
C THR A 32 -13.99 -7.08 9.63
N GLN A 33 -13.52 -7.76 10.67
CA GLN A 33 -14.01 -7.59 12.04
C GLN A 33 -13.53 -6.29 12.71
N GLN A 34 -12.49 -5.66 12.17
CA GLN A 34 -11.94 -4.41 12.70
C GLN A 34 -12.64 -3.17 12.12
N TYR A 35 -12.71 -2.09 12.91
CA TYR A 35 -13.17 -0.80 12.42
C TYR A 35 -12.28 -0.31 11.27
N GLY A 36 -12.92 0.14 10.18
CA GLY A 36 -12.25 0.53 8.94
C GLY A 36 -12.02 -0.63 7.97
N GLY A 37 -12.24 -1.88 8.39
CA GLY A 37 -12.18 -3.05 7.53
C GLY A 37 -10.85 -3.16 6.80
N HIS A 38 -10.90 -3.39 5.49
CA HIS A 38 -9.71 -3.40 4.63
C HIS A 38 -9.10 -2.02 4.41
N LEU A 39 -9.88 -0.94 4.56
CA LEU A 39 -9.44 0.41 4.26
C LEU A 39 -8.50 1.00 5.31
N GLN A 40 -8.30 0.35 6.46
CA GLN A 40 -7.23 0.75 7.39
C GLN A 40 -5.82 0.48 6.82
N TYR A 41 -5.69 -0.46 5.87
CA TYR A 41 -4.42 -0.87 5.29
C TYR A 41 -4.00 0.05 4.14
N LEU A 42 -2.79 0.62 4.25
CA LEU A 42 -2.22 1.49 3.22
C LEU A 42 -2.18 0.80 1.84
N THR A 43 -1.89 -0.50 1.81
CA THR A 43 -1.86 -1.32 0.59
C THR A 43 -3.20 -1.29 -0.14
N ILE A 44 -4.33 -1.40 0.57
CA ILE A 44 -5.66 -1.43 -0.04
C ILE A 44 -6.06 -0.04 -0.55
N GLN A 45 -5.77 1.02 0.21
CA GLN A 45 -5.98 2.40 -0.27
C GLN A 45 -5.13 2.70 -1.52
N GLY A 46 -3.86 2.28 -1.51
CA GLY A 46 -2.97 2.42 -2.65
C GLY A 46 -3.45 1.63 -3.86
N LEU A 47 -3.88 0.38 -3.67
CA LEU A 47 -4.45 -0.46 -4.72
C LEU A 47 -5.69 0.19 -5.36
N ALA A 48 -6.61 0.70 -4.53
CA ALA A 48 -7.80 1.40 -5.01
C ALA A 48 -7.43 2.64 -5.84
N LEU A 49 -6.44 3.42 -5.38
CA LEU A 49 -5.94 4.59 -6.09
C LEU A 49 -5.27 4.23 -7.42
N VAL A 50 -4.50 3.13 -7.48
CA VAL A 50 -3.92 2.63 -8.73
C VAL A 50 -5.00 2.16 -9.69
N CYS A 51 -5.99 1.40 -9.22
CA CYS A 51 -7.14 0.98 -10.02
C CYS A 51 -7.88 2.19 -10.60
N LEU A 52 -8.17 3.20 -9.78
CA LEU A 52 -8.79 4.44 -10.26
C LEU A 52 -7.92 5.14 -11.32
N THR A 53 -6.60 5.20 -11.10
CA THR A 53 -5.65 5.80 -12.06
C THR A 53 -5.64 5.06 -13.40
N MET A 54 -5.70 3.73 -13.39
CA MET A 54 -5.69 2.91 -14.60
C MET A 54 -7.01 2.95 -15.36
N ALA A 55 -8.13 3.04 -14.64
CA ALA A 55 -9.46 3.15 -15.23
C ALA A 55 -9.76 4.56 -15.79
N MET A 56 -9.05 5.58 -15.33
CA MET A 56 -9.29 6.97 -15.74
C MET A 56 -8.92 7.21 -17.21
N SER A 57 -9.91 7.60 -18.02
CA SER A 57 -9.73 7.94 -19.43
C SER A 57 -9.32 9.41 -19.64
N LEU A 58 -9.75 10.31 -18.76
CA LEU A 58 -9.44 11.73 -18.81
C LEU A 58 -7.98 11.98 -18.43
N ARG A 59 -7.19 12.48 -19.40
CA ARG A 59 -5.74 12.68 -19.24
C ARG A 59 -5.38 13.56 -18.04
N THR A 60 -6.08 14.68 -17.86
CA THR A 60 -5.80 15.62 -16.77
C THR A 60 -6.10 15.01 -15.40
N ALA A 61 -7.25 14.36 -15.23
CA ALA A 61 -7.60 13.70 -13.97
C ALA A 61 -6.63 12.56 -13.64
N LYS A 62 -6.31 11.73 -14.64
CA LYS A 62 -5.34 10.65 -14.50
C LYS A 62 -3.96 11.17 -14.08
N ARG A 63 -3.54 12.31 -14.65
CA ARG A 63 -2.26 12.94 -14.32
C ARG A 63 -2.18 13.34 -12.85
N TYR A 64 -3.26 13.88 -12.27
CA TYR A 64 -3.31 14.21 -10.84
C TYR A 64 -3.33 12.96 -9.96
N LEU A 65 -4.12 11.94 -10.33
CA LEU A 65 -4.16 10.67 -9.61
C LEU A 65 -2.78 10.00 -9.58
N MET A 66 -2.07 10.02 -10.71
CA MET A 66 -0.76 9.39 -10.84
C MET A 66 0.33 10.08 -10.00
N VAL A 67 0.21 11.38 -9.70
CA VAL A 67 1.11 12.08 -8.75
C VAL A 67 1.03 11.46 -7.35
N MET A 68 -0.14 10.95 -6.95
CA MET A 68 -0.32 10.27 -5.66
C MET A 68 -0.04 8.77 -5.77
N ALA A 69 -0.63 8.11 -6.78
CA ALA A 69 -0.64 6.66 -6.92
C ALA A 69 0.76 6.07 -7.12
N MET A 70 1.57 6.69 -7.98
CA MET A 70 2.88 6.17 -8.34
C MET A 70 3.85 6.12 -7.15
N PRO A 71 4.12 7.22 -6.43
CA PRO A 71 5.05 7.16 -5.31
C PRO A 71 4.48 6.36 -4.14
N LEU A 72 3.17 6.37 -3.93
CA LEU A 72 2.53 5.54 -2.91
C LEU A 72 2.72 4.05 -3.20
N SER A 73 2.54 3.61 -4.45
CA SER A 73 2.78 2.22 -4.84
C SER A 73 4.24 1.80 -4.65
N VAL A 74 5.20 2.70 -4.92
CA VAL A 74 6.63 2.46 -4.66
C VAL A 74 6.89 2.29 -3.16
N VAL A 75 6.33 3.16 -2.31
CA VAL A 75 6.43 3.05 -0.86
C VAL A 75 5.88 1.71 -0.38
N ILE A 76 4.68 1.33 -0.83
CA ILE A 76 4.04 0.06 -0.46
C ILE A 76 4.93 -1.11 -0.84
N SER A 77 5.36 -1.25 -2.11
CA SER A 77 6.18 -2.39 -2.54
C SER A 77 7.53 -2.45 -1.82
N SER A 78 8.22 -1.30 -1.70
CA SER A 78 9.57 -1.27 -1.15
C SER A 78 9.58 -1.53 0.36
N ILE A 79 8.69 -0.90 1.13
CA ILE A 79 8.60 -1.13 2.57
C ILE A 79 8.11 -2.55 2.84
N TYR A 80 7.07 -3.01 2.14
CA TYR A 80 6.48 -4.33 2.37
C TYR A 80 7.51 -5.47 2.23
N TRP A 81 8.19 -5.57 1.08
CA TRP A 81 9.13 -6.67 0.88
C TRP A 81 10.43 -6.51 1.70
N THR A 82 10.84 -5.28 2.02
CA THR A 82 11.94 -5.08 2.96
C THR A 82 11.58 -5.62 4.34
N LEU A 83 10.39 -5.30 4.85
CA LEU A 83 9.91 -5.79 6.14
C LEU A 83 9.67 -7.30 6.11
N ILE A 84 9.01 -7.86 5.10
CA ILE A 84 8.83 -9.31 5.01
C ILE A 84 10.16 -10.07 4.98
N SER A 85 11.16 -9.54 4.26
CA SER A 85 12.44 -10.24 4.09
C SER A 85 13.34 -10.13 5.31
N LEU A 86 13.35 -8.97 5.99
CA LEU A 86 14.29 -8.69 7.07
C LEU A 86 13.66 -8.75 8.46
N PHE A 87 12.40 -8.34 8.59
CA PHE A 87 11.70 -8.16 9.87
C PHE A 87 10.23 -8.59 9.79
N PRO A 88 9.90 -9.85 9.44
CA PRO A 88 8.53 -10.27 9.15
C PRO A 88 7.57 -10.11 10.35
N HIS A 89 8.08 -10.18 11.58
CA HIS A 89 7.30 -9.97 12.81
C HIS A 89 6.76 -8.53 12.94
N LEU A 90 7.31 -7.57 12.20
CA LEU A 90 6.84 -6.19 12.21
C LEU A 90 5.58 -6.00 11.35
N ILE A 91 5.34 -6.86 10.36
CA ILE A 91 4.26 -6.69 9.38
C ILE A 91 3.20 -7.78 9.43
N ILE A 92 3.55 -8.99 9.86
CA ILE A 92 2.60 -10.09 9.99
C ILE A 92 2.08 -10.12 11.43
N PRO A 93 0.77 -9.95 11.66
CA PRO A 93 0.19 -10.13 12.98
C PRO A 93 0.52 -11.53 13.51
N GLN A 94 1.03 -11.60 14.74
CA GLN A 94 1.12 -12.86 15.45
C GLN A 94 -0.20 -13.06 16.16
N THR A 95 -1.01 -14.02 15.72
CA THR A 95 -2.14 -14.46 16.52
C THR A 95 -1.58 -15.28 17.67
N ALA A 96 -1.71 -14.74 18.89
CA ALA A 96 -1.58 -15.58 20.07
C ALA A 96 -2.76 -16.56 20.02
N SER A 97 -2.51 -17.86 19.96
CA SER A 97 -3.52 -18.86 20.30
C SER A 97 -3.85 -18.73 21.80
N GLU A 98 -4.56 -17.66 22.18
CA GLU A 98 -5.15 -17.51 23.50
C GLU A 98 -6.49 -18.26 23.50
N SER A 99 -6.43 -19.59 23.62
CA SER A 99 -7.55 -20.42 24.11
C SER A 99 -7.10 -21.85 24.41
N THR A 100 -6.86 -22.10 25.70
CA THR A 100 -7.05 -23.38 26.42
C THR A 100 -5.89 -24.40 26.44
N ALA A 101 -5.34 -24.56 27.66
CA ALA A 101 -4.48 -25.64 28.18
C ALA A 101 -2.97 -25.59 27.84
N PRO A 102 -2.08 -25.77 28.84
CA PRO A 102 -0.65 -25.89 28.63
C PRO A 102 -0.34 -27.31 28.16
N ASN A 103 -0.56 -27.60 26.89
CA ASN A 103 -0.04 -28.83 26.30
C ASN A 103 1.33 -28.56 25.67
N SER A 104 2.30 -29.33 26.14
CA SER A 104 3.73 -29.33 25.87
C SER A 104 4.06 -29.79 24.44
N SER A 105 3.57 -29.04 23.45
CA SER A 105 4.05 -29.10 22.08
C SER A 105 4.26 -27.67 21.59
N SER A 106 5.49 -27.37 21.17
CA SER A 106 5.95 -26.13 20.55
C SER A 106 4.98 -25.61 19.48
N MET A 107 3.99 -24.82 19.89
CA MET A 107 3.05 -24.19 18.98
C MET A 107 3.66 -22.85 18.59
N SER A 108 4.38 -22.87 17.46
CA SER A 108 4.87 -21.64 16.84
C SER A 108 3.65 -20.78 16.47
N PRO A 109 3.66 -19.46 16.72
CA PRO A 109 2.57 -18.57 16.35
C PRO A 109 2.20 -18.80 14.87
N GLU A 110 0.91 -18.92 14.57
CA GLU A 110 0.45 -19.13 13.21
C GLU A 110 0.67 -17.82 12.44
N ILE A 111 1.72 -17.80 11.61
CA ILE A 111 2.09 -16.63 10.83
C ILE A 111 1.15 -16.56 9.63
N PHE A 112 0.19 -15.63 9.65
CA PHE A 112 -0.68 -15.42 8.50
C PHE A 112 0.13 -14.95 7.28
N ARG A 113 0.30 -15.81 6.27
CA ARG A 113 0.95 -15.46 5.00
C ARG A 113 -0.03 -15.56 3.86
N ILE A 114 -0.17 -14.46 3.11
CA ILE A 114 -0.89 -14.49 1.85
C ILE A 114 -0.14 -15.36 0.82
N PRO A 115 -0.85 -16.14 -0.01
CA PRO A 115 -0.27 -16.81 -1.17
C PRO A 115 0.49 -15.84 -2.08
N ILE A 116 1.61 -16.29 -2.65
CA ILE A 116 2.52 -15.43 -3.45
C ILE A 116 1.83 -14.74 -4.63
N TYR A 117 0.83 -15.37 -5.26
CA TYR A 117 0.11 -14.76 -6.38
C TYR A 117 -0.76 -13.58 -5.92
N ILE A 118 -1.33 -13.65 -4.71
CA ILE A 118 -2.06 -12.54 -4.09
C ILE A 118 -1.06 -11.46 -3.71
N ASP A 119 0.06 -11.84 -3.10
CA ASP A 119 1.13 -10.90 -2.72
C ASP A 119 1.60 -10.06 -3.92
N LEU A 120 1.95 -10.72 -5.01
CA LEU A 120 2.38 -10.04 -6.24
C LEU A 120 1.29 -9.12 -6.79
N ALA A 121 0.02 -9.55 -6.77
CA ALA A 121 -1.09 -8.75 -7.26
C ALA A 121 -1.36 -7.49 -6.41
N LEU A 122 -1.10 -7.55 -5.10
CA LEU A 122 -1.31 -6.44 -4.16
C LEU A 122 -0.11 -5.50 -4.04
N HIS A 123 1.12 -6.03 -4.11
CA HIS A 123 2.34 -5.27 -3.83
C HIS A 123 3.20 -5.02 -5.08
N ALA A 124 3.31 -5.97 -6.02
CA ALA A 124 4.17 -5.82 -7.18
C ALA A 124 3.47 -5.09 -8.34
N VAL A 125 2.32 -5.62 -8.73
CA VAL A 125 1.59 -5.23 -9.93
C VAL A 125 1.20 -3.75 -9.91
N PRO A 126 0.72 -3.14 -8.80
CA PRO A 126 0.36 -1.72 -8.82
C PRO A 126 1.54 -0.81 -9.16
N CYS A 127 2.70 -1.08 -8.57
CA CYS A 127 3.94 -0.32 -8.80
C CYS A 127 4.45 -0.52 -10.22
N ILE A 128 4.62 -1.78 -10.66
CA ILE A 128 5.11 -2.09 -12.01
C ILE A 128 4.20 -1.49 -13.07
N SER A 129 2.88 -1.61 -12.89
CA SER A 129 1.91 -1.12 -13.86
C SER A 129 1.96 0.40 -13.98
N LEU A 130 2.06 1.14 -12.87
CA LEU A 130 2.18 2.60 -12.90
C LEU A 130 3.52 3.06 -13.49
N LEU A 131 4.62 2.37 -13.21
CA LEU A 131 5.92 2.68 -13.80
C LEU A 131 5.90 2.46 -15.32
N VAL A 132 5.42 1.30 -15.78
CA VAL A 132 5.26 1.00 -17.21
C VAL A 132 4.35 2.05 -17.86
N ASP A 133 3.21 2.34 -17.25
CA ASP A 133 2.28 3.29 -17.85
C ASP A 133 2.85 4.72 -17.89
N PHE A 134 3.58 5.14 -16.85
CA PHE A 134 4.26 6.43 -16.83
C PHE A 134 5.35 6.52 -17.91
N PHE A 135 6.28 5.56 -17.96
CA PHE A 135 7.41 5.58 -18.89
C PHE A 135 7.01 5.47 -20.36
N PHE A 136 6.00 4.66 -20.68
CA PHE A 136 5.64 4.39 -22.08
C PHE A 136 4.46 5.22 -22.60
N PHE A 137 3.58 5.71 -21.73
CA PHE A 137 2.29 6.27 -22.18
C PHE A 137 1.98 7.68 -21.68
N GLU A 138 2.72 8.17 -20.68
CA GLU A 138 2.52 9.50 -20.09
C GLU A 138 3.67 10.46 -20.40
N LYS A 139 3.38 11.75 -20.27
CA LYS A 139 4.38 12.81 -20.39
C LYS A 139 5.04 13.04 -19.04
N LYS A 140 6.36 13.26 -19.08
CA LYS A 140 7.16 13.77 -17.96
C LYS A 140 6.46 14.91 -17.22
N TYR A 141 6.57 14.92 -15.90
CA TYR A 141 6.13 16.03 -15.06
C TYR A 141 7.09 17.20 -15.16
N ASN A 142 6.52 18.40 -15.28
CA ASN A 142 7.29 19.64 -15.34
C ASN A 142 7.87 20.00 -13.97
N SER A 143 8.77 20.99 -13.95
CA SER A 143 9.50 21.38 -12.74
C SER A 143 8.59 21.81 -11.59
N GLN A 144 7.49 22.53 -11.88
CA GLN A 144 6.54 22.97 -10.85
C GLN A 144 5.74 21.79 -10.28
N GLU A 145 5.27 20.88 -11.13
CA GLU A 145 4.57 19.67 -10.71
C GLU A 145 5.43 18.79 -9.80
N VAL A 146 6.73 18.68 -10.09
CA VAL A 146 7.67 17.89 -9.27
C VAL A 146 8.04 18.61 -7.96
N LYS A 147 8.27 19.92 -7.99
CA LYS A 147 8.75 20.68 -6.82
C LYS A 147 7.64 21.04 -5.83
N ILE A 148 6.41 21.20 -6.32
CA ILE A 148 5.27 21.63 -5.52
C ILE A 148 4.20 20.54 -5.52
N GLY A 149 3.72 20.14 -6.71
CA GLY A 149 2.60 19.21 -6.84
C GLY A 149 2.83 17.87 -6.14
N ALA A 150 3.96 17.22 -6.38
CA ALA A 150 4.28 15.93 -5.78
C ALA A 150 4.48 16.00 -4.25
N PRO A 151 5.25 16.94 -3.68
CA PRO A 151 5.31 17.13 -2.23
C PRO A 151 3.95 17.44 -1.61
N THR A 152 3.15 18.34 -2.20
CA THR A 152 1.82 18.67 -1.69
C THR A 152 0.91 17.44 -1.68
N ALA A 153 0.92 16.65 -2.75
CA ALA A 153 0.14 15.43 -2.84
C ALA A 153 0.60 14.36 -1.83
N ALA A 154 1.93 14.16 -1.68
CA ALA A 154 2.49 13.19 -0.74
C ALA A 154 2.17 13.55 0.72
N VAL A 155 2.36 14.83 1.10
CA VAL A 155 2.04 15.32 2.43
C VAL A 155 0.53 15.27 2.69
N GLY A 156 -0.29 15.70 1.72
CA GLY A 156 -1.74 15.66 1.84
C GLY A 156 -2.27 14.24 2.05
N PHE A 157 -1.80 13.28 1.25
CA PHE A 157 -2.18 11.88 1.41
C PHE A 157 -1.64 11.29 2.72
N SER A 158 -0.42 11.65 3.13
CA SER A 158 0.12 11.21 4.42
C SER A 158 -0.73 11.73 5.58
N ILE A 159 -1.12 13.00 5.60
CA ILE A 159 -1.98 13.56 6.65
C ILE A 159 -3.30 12.80 6.68
N TRP A 160 -3.93 12.59 5.52
CA TRP A 160 -5.15 11.79 5.40
C TRP A 160 -4.98 10.39 6.00
N TYR A 161 -3.96 9.64 5.57
CA TYR A 161 -3.75 8.27 6.03
C TYR A 161 -3.47 8.21 7.52
N VAL A 162 -2.64 9.11 8.05
CA VAL A 162 -2.31 9.16 9.48
C VAL A 162 -3.56 9.42 10.31
N LEU A 163 -4.36 10.42 9.94
CA LEU A 163 -5.61 10.71 10.65
C LEU A 163 -6.57 9.52 10.61
N TRP A 164 -6.67 8.85 9.46
CA TRP A 164 -7.53 7.69 9.29
C TRP A 164 -7.06 6.47 10.09
N VAL A 165 -5.78 6.09 9.98
CA VAL A 165 -5.25 4.88 10.62
C VAL A 165 -5.19 5.01 12.14
N GLU A 166 -4.86 6.19 12.66
CA GLU A 166 -4.90 6.45 14.11
C GLU A 166 -6.34 6.45 14.65
N HIS A 167 -7.30 6.94 13.86
CA HIS A 167 -8.72 6.84 14.20
C HIS A 167 -9.22 5.39 14.19
N CYS A 168 -8.85 4.60 13.18
CA CYS A 168 -9.12 3.16 13.17
C CYS A 168 -8.53 2.47 14.39
N ALA A 169 -7.26 2.73 14.72
CA ALA A 169 -6.61 2.14 15.88
C ALA A 169 -7.30 2.53 17.19
N ARG A 170 -7.75 3.78 17.34
CA ARG A 170 -8.54 4.22 18.49
C ARG A 170 -9.84 3.43 18.64
N MET A 171 -10.50 3.12 17.52
CA MET A 171 -11.73 2.31 17.52
C MET A 171 -11.45 0.81 17.70
N ASN A 172 -10.22 0.36 17.44
CA ASN A 172 -9.75 -1.01 17.57
C ASN A 172 -8.92 -1.24 18.84
N ASN A 173 -9.21 -0.51 19.93
CA ASN A 173 -8.54 -0.64 21.24
C ASN A 173 -7.01 -0.47 21.20
N GLY A 174 -6.51 0.37 20.29
CA GLY A 174 -5.07 0.61 20.09
C GLY A 174 -4.41 -0.29 19.05
N ASN A 175 -5.14 -1.24 18.47
CA ASN A 175 -4.60 -2.14 17.45
C ASN A 175 -4.56 -1.46 16.08
N PHE A 176 -3.35 -1.36 15.52
CA PHE A 176 -3.11 -0.89 14.17
C PHE A 176 -3.14 -2.05 13.16
N PRO A 177 -3.17 -1.76 11.85
CA PRO A 177 -3.14 -2.79 10.81
C PRO A 177 -1.84 -3.62 10.81
N TYR A 178 -0.76 -3.07 11.39
CA TYR A 178 0.56 -3.70 11.42
C TYR A 178 1.21 -3.61 12.80
N PRO A 179 1.88 -4.66 13.29
CA PRO A 179 2.58 -4.66 14.58
C PRO A 179 3.55 -3.50 14.75
N PHE A 180 4.31 -3.11 13.71
CA PHE A 180 5.24 -1.98 13.81
C PHE A 180 4.57 -0.64 14.13
N LEU A 181 3.26 -0.51 13.94
CA LEU A 181 2.50 0.65 14.39
C LEU A 181 1.95 0.42 15.79
N THR A 182 1.37 -0.76 16.06
CA THR A 182 0.81 -1.12 17.38
C THR A 182 1.84 -1.03 18.50
N ASP A 183 3.04 -1.57 18.28
CA ASP A 183 4.04 -1.78 19.33
C ASP A 183 4.93 -0.55 19.58
N ASN A 184 4.60 0.57 18.94
CA ASN A 184 5.41 1.78 18.97
C ASN A 184 4.65 2.98 19.51
N THR A 185 5.37 3.87 20.20
CA THR A 185 4.80 5.14 20.68
C THR A 185 4.42 6.05 19.51
N LEU A 186 3.53 7.02 19.76
CA LEU A 186 3.13 8.00 18.74
C LEU A 186 4.33 8.72 18.10
N GLY A 187 5.37 9.06 18.88
CA GLY A 187 6.57 9.72 18.36
C GLY A 187 7.31 8.87 17.32
N ILE A 188 7.43 7.56 17.56
CA ILE A 188 8.05 6.63 16.60
C ILE A 188 7.15 6.47 15.38
N ARG A 189 5.83 6.33 15.55
CA ARG A 189 4.88 6.27 14.43
C ARG A 189 4.95 7.50 13.53
N ILE A 190 5.02 8.70 14.11
CA ILE A 190 5.25 9.95 13.37
C ILE A 190 6.53 9.85 12.55
N GLY A 191 7.63 9.36 13.14
CA GLY A 191 8.88 9.11 12.42
C GLY A 191 8.72 8.17 11.22
N ILE A 192 7.94 7.08 11.38
CA ILE A 192 7.65 6.13 10.31
C ILE A 192 6.83 6.79 9.19
N TYR A 193 5.76 7.53 9.53
CA TYR A 193 4.92 8.22 8.55
C TYR A 193 5.71 9.29 7.78
N VAL A 194 6.54 10.05 8.47
CA VAL A 194 7.43 11.05 7.86
C VAL A 194 8.45 10.37 6.95
N GLY A 195 9.09 9.28 7.39
CA GLY A 195 10.02 8.50 6.59
C GLY A 195 9.40 7.96 5.29
N ALA A 196 8.21 7.36 5.39
CA ALA A 196 7.46 6.89 4.22
C ALA A 196 7.12 8.04 3.25
N THR A 197 6.74 9.21 3.78
CA THR A 197 6.46 10.40 2.98
C THR A 197 7.71 10.91 2.24
N PHE A 198 8.88 10.88 2.89
CA PHE A 198 10.14 11.20 2.22
C PHE A 198 10.48 10.23 1.10
N ILE A 199 10.28 8.92 1.31
CA ILE A 199 10.47 7.90 0.27
C ILE A 199 9.52 8.17 -0.91
N ALA A 200 8.26 8.51 -0.66
CA ALA A 200 7.31 8.89 -1.70
C ALA A 200 7.80 10.10 -2.53
N MET A 201 8.20 11.19 -1.86
CA MET A 201 8.67 12.40 -2.55
C MET A 201 9.96 12.16 -3.34
N PHE A 202 10.92 11.44 -2.74
CA PHE A 202 12.20 11.15 -3.37
C PHE A 202 12.03 10.21 -4.57
N SER A 203 11.26 9.14 -4.41
CA SER A 203 10.99 8.19 -5.49
C SER A 203 10.30 8.87 -6.68
N PHE A 204 9.28 9.72 -6.44
CA PHE A 204 8.63 10.48 -7.51
C PHE A 204 9.63 11.34 -8.28
N LYS A 205 10.46 12.10 -7.56
CA LYS A 205 11.48 12.96 -8.15
C LYS A 205 12.50 12.16 -8.98
N LEU A 206 12.93 11.01 -8.47
CA LEU A 206 13.87 10.12 -9.16
C LEU A 206 13.25 9.52 -10.43
N ILE A 207 12.06 8.94 -10.32
CA ILE A 207 11.33 8.35 -11.45
C ILE A 207 11.10 9.40 -12.55
N ASN A 208 10.63 10.60 -12.18
CA ASN A 208 10.44 11.67 -13.15
C ASN A 208 11.75 12.16 -13.78
N LYS A 209 12.87 12.13 -13.05
CA LYS A 209 14.19 12.48 -13.59
C LYS A 209 14.63 11.47 -14.66
N LEU A 210 14.35 10.18 -14.44
CA LEU A 210 14.68 9.09 -15.36
C LEU A 210 13.78 9.03 -16.61
N HIS A 211 12.61 9.67 -16.56
CA HIS A 211 11.69 9.76 -17.70
C HIS A 211 12.26 10.70 -18.77
N SER A 212 12.34 10.21 -20.02
CA SER A 212 12.93 10.94 -21.17
C SER A 212 11.93 11.87 -21.82
#